data_AF-A0A2K3JCN7-F1
#
_entry.id   AF-A0A2K3JCN7-F1
#
_cell.length_a   1.000
_cell.length_b   1.000
_cell.length_c   1.000
_cell.angle_alpha   90.00
_cell.angle_beta   90.00
_cell.angle_gamma   90.00
#
_symmetry.space_group_name_H-M   'P 1'
#
loop_
_entity.id
_entity.type
_entity.pdbx_description
1 polymer ?
#
loop_
_entity_poly.entity_id
_entity_poly.type
_entity_poly.pdbx_seq_one_letter_code
_entity_poly.pdbx_strand_id
1 'polypeptide(L)' 'MSEIQKDYTLRSILQDSIKTGERLRFYGPGMMIVAEGRVAFVGKEIVALKHNEGDKPDEYVNLSCIIKVQVLGEYRHY' A
#
# COMPACT_ATOMS: atom_id res chain seq x y z
N MET A 1 -16.53 -8.29 -10.47
CA MET A 1 -15.15 -8.66 -10.04
C MET A 1 -14.25 -8.39 -11.23
N SER A 2 -13.29 -7.47 -11.11
CA SER A 2 -12.36 -7.18 -12.20
C SER A 2 -11.61 -8.46 -12.57
N GLU A 3 -11.39 -8.70 -13.87
CA GLU A 3 -10.54 -9.77 -14.35
C GLU A 3 -9.22 -9.76 -13.57
N ILE A 4 -8.89 -10.89 -12.94
CA ILE A 4 -7.58 -11.05 -12.30
C ILE A 4 -6.55 -10.99 -13.43
N GLN A 5 -5.89 -9.84 -13.60
CA GLN A 5 -4.77 -9.73 -14.53
C GLN A 5 -3.66 -10.65 -14.02
N LYS A 6 -3.25 -11.59 -14.87
CA LYS A 6 -2.34 -12.69 -14.50
C LYS A 6 -0.93 -12.24 -14.13
N ASP A 7 -0.58 -10.98 -14.38
CA ASP A 7 0.77 -10.42 -14.23
C ASP A 7 0.92 -9.41 -13.06
N TYR A 8 -0.03 -9.39 -12.11
CA TYR A 8 0.12 -8.52 -10.93
C TYR A 8 1.35 -8.90 -10.10
N THR A 9 2.20 -7.91 -9.85
CA THR A 9 3.29 -7.95 -8.88
C THR A 9 2.94 -7.03 -7.70
N LEU A 10 3.56 -7.24 -6.54
CA LEU A 10 3.43 -6.30 -5.43
C LEU A 10 3.75 -4.86 -5.88
N ARG A 11 4.78 -4.69 -6.71
CA ARG A 11 5.15 -3.38 -7.26
C ARG A 11 4.04 -2.78 -8.12
N SER A 12 3.43 -3.55 -9.03
CA SER A 12 2.36 -3.00 -9.88
C SER A 12 1.12 -2.65 -9.07
N ILE A 13 0.74 -3.47 -8.08
CA ILE A 13 -0.37 -3.16 -7.15
C ILE A 13 -0.11 -1.83 -6.42
N LEU A 14 1.10 -1.62 -5.91
CA LEU A 14 1.46 -0.39 -5.20
C LEU A 14 1.52 0.82 -6.13
N GLN A 15 2.00 0.64 -7.37
CA GLN A 15 1.99 1.70 -8.37
C GLN A 15 0.57 2.10 -8.79
N ASP A 16 -0.34 1.14 -8.90
CA ASP A 16 -1.74 1.43 -9.19
C ASP A 16 -2.43 2.13 -8.01
N SER A 17 -2.09 1.77 -6.77
CA SER A 17 -2.62 2.44 -5.58
C SER A 17 -2.27 3.94 -5.48
N ILE A 18 -1.16 4.38 -6.10
CA ILE A 18 -0.82 5.80 -6.20
C ILE A 18 -1.88 6.55 -6.99
N LYS A 19 -2.39 5.93 -8.07
CA LYS A 19 -3.40 6.53 -8.96
C LYS A 19 -4.78 6.53 -8.32
N THR A 20 -5.13 5.45 -7.61
CA THR A 20 -6.44 5.33 -6.95
C THR A 20 -6.51 6.13 -5.65
N GLY A 21 -5.36 6.41 -5.01
CA GLY A 21 -5.32 7.11 -3.73
C GLY A 21 -5.84 6.28 -2.56
N GLU A 22 -6.00 4.98 -2.76
CA GLU A 22 -6.52 4.05 -1.75
C GLU A 22 -5.60 3.98 -0.53
N ARG A 23 -6.23 3.88 0.65
CA ARG A 23 -5.49 3.63 1.88
C ARG A 23 -5.22 2.14 2.00
N LEU A 24 -3.97 1.78 2.22
CA LEU A 24 -3.51 0.41 2.29
C LEU A 24 -3.02 0.09 3.69
N ARG A 25 -3.16 -1.18 4.08
CA ARG A 25 -2.52 -1.78 5.24
C ARG A 25 -1.48 -2.79 4.80
N PHE A 26 -0.29 -2.66 5.36
CA PHE A 26 0.87 -3.46 5.04
C PHE A 26 1.14 -4.46 6.16
N TYR A 27 1.45 -5.69 5.77
CA TYR A 27 1.73 -6.77 6.70
C TYR A 27 3.13 -7.33 6.49
N GLY A 28 3.84 -7.55 7.58
CA GLY A 28 5.12 -8.24 7.62
C GLY A 28 5.04 -9.68 8.12
N PRO A 29 6.18 -10.37 8.27
CA PRO A 29 6.25 -11.76 8.76
C PRO A 29 5.43 -11.96 10.04
N GLY A 30 4.72 -13.09 10.12
CA GLY A 30 3.82 -13.36 11.25
C GLY A 30 2.50 -12.59 11.21
N MET A 31 2.13 -11.99 10.06
CA MET A 31 0.90 -11.21 9.87
C MET A 31 0.82 -9.96 10.78
N MET A 32 1.97 -9.45 11.21
CA MET A 32 2.04 -8.19 11.96
C MET A 32 1.75 -7.01 11.02
N ILE A 33 0.96 -6.04 11.47
CA ILE A 33 0.76 -4.79 10.75
C ILE A 33 2.06 -4.00 10.87
N VAL A 34 2.68 -3.68 9.73
CA VAL A 34 3.94 -2.91 9.71
C VAL A 34 3.72 -1.44 9.39
N ALA A 35 2.66 -1.11 8.65
CA ALA A 35 2.30 0.27 8.32
C ALA A 35 0.85 0.35 7.80
N GLU A 36 0.29 1.55 7.79
CA GLU A 36 -1.01 1.84 7.20
C GLU A 36 -1.04 3.26 6.63
N GLY A 37 -1.31 3.43 5.34
CA GLY A 37 -1.31 4.76 4.73
C GLY A 37 -1.59 4.74 3.24
N ARG A 38 -1.49 5.90 2.59
CA ARG A 38 -1.58 6.01 1.13
C ARG A 38 -0.19 5.97 0.52
N VAL A 39 -0.01 5.26 -0.58
CA VAL A 39 1.28 5.19 -1.26
C VAL A 39 1.57 6.53 -1.94
N ALA A 40 2.69 7.14 -1.59
CA ALA A 40 3.16 8.37 -2.23
C ALA A 40 4.09 8.05 -3.42
N PHE A 41 5.03 7.11 -3.24
CA PHE A 41 5.85 6.58 -4.33
C PHE A 41 6.36 5.17 -4.03
N VAL A 42 6.72 4.43 -5.09
CA VAL A 42 7.37 3.11 -5.00
C VAL A 42 8.80 3.20 -5.53
N GLY A 43 9.77 3.23 -4.63
CA GLY A 43 11.19 3.22 -4.95
C GLY A 43 11.69 1.82 -5.32
N LYS A 44 13.00 1.63 -5.45
CA LYS A 44 13.59 0.30 -5.75
C LYS A 44 13.38 -0.69 -4.60
N GLU A 45 13.60 -0.25 -3.37
CA GLU A 45 13.59 -1.10 -2.17
C GLU A 45 12.58 -0.64 -1.13
N ILE A 46 12.04 0.56 -1.27
CA ILE A 46 11.14 1.17 -0.31
C ILE A 46 9.82 1.57 -0.96
N VAL A 47 8.76 1.51 -0.17
CA VAL A 47 7.52 2.24 -0.40
C VAL A 47 7.47 3.40 0.56
N ALA A 48 7.11 4.58 0.05
CA ALA A 48 6.88 5.74 0.90
C ALA A 48 5.38 5.96 1.05
N LEU A 49 4.96 6.21 2.28
CA LEU A 49 3.58 6.41 2.66
C LEU A 49 3.36 7.86 3.12
N LYS A 50 2.13 8.31 2.94
CA LYS A 50 1.60 9.54 3.52
C LYS A 50 0.28 9.24 4.23
N HIS A 51 0.07 9.86 5.38
CA HIS A 51 -1.15 9.68 6.17
C HIS A 51 -2.25 10.68 5.80
N ASN A 52 -1.87 11.90 5.43
CA ASN A 52 -2.80 12.92 4.95
C ASN A 52 -2.62 13.20 3.45
N GLU A 53 -3.66 13.74 2.83
CA GLU A 53 -3.59 14.22 1.46
C GLU A 53 -2.84 15.56 1.39
N GLY A 54 -2.04 15.74 0.36
CA GLY A 54 -1.20 16.94 0.18
C GLY A 54 0.15 16.92 0.90
N ASP A 55 0.32 16.03 1.89
CA ASP A 55 1.57 15.94 2.65
C ASP A 55 2.70 15.25 1.89
N LYS A 56 3.93 15.57 2.30
CA LYS A 56 5.13 14.81 1.93
C LYS A 56 5.08 13.42 2.60
N PRO A 57 5.74 12.41 2.02
CA PRO A 57 5.83 11.11 2.66
C PRO A 57 6.54 11.21 4.01
N ASP A 58 5.92 10.65 5.04
CA ASP A 58 6.35 10.69 6.44
C ASP A 58 6.73 9.30 6.98
N GLU A 59 6.42 8.23 6.25
CA GLU A 59 6.77 6.86 6.60
C GLU A 59 7.33 6.09 5.40
N TYR A 60 8.28 5.18 5.65
CA TYR A 60 8.97 4.42 4.62
C TYR A 60 9.09 2.95 5.02
N VAL A 61 8.62 2.05 4.15
CA VAL A 61 8.55 0.61 4.39
C VAL A 61 9.43 -0.12 3.41
N ASN A 62 10.26 -1.06 3.88
CA ASN A 62 11.04 -1.92 3.00
C ASN A 62 10.12 -2.91 2.26
N LEU A 63 10.19 -2.91 0.93
CA LEU A 63 9.41 -3.79 0.06
C LEU A 63 9.63 -5.28 0.38
N SER A 64 10.85 -5.67 0.76
CA SER A 64 11.16 -7.07 1.09
C SER A 64 10.49 -7.55 2.38
N CYS A 65 10.03 -6.63 3.22
CA CYS A 65 9.36 -6.95 4.48
C CYS A 65 7.84 -7.08 4.32
N ILE A 66 7.28 -6.78 3.15
CA ILE A 66 5.83 -6.84 2.90
C ILE A 66 5.46 -8.24 2.39
N ILE A 67 4.70 -8.98 3.19
CA ILE A 67 4.17 -10.30 2.80
C ILE A 67 2.72 -10.24 2.30
N LYS A 68 1.99 -9.19 2.69
CA LYS A 68 0.59 -8.97 2.32
C LYS A 68 0.28 -7.48 2.32
N VAL A 69 -0.57 -7.07 1.39
CA VAL A 69 -1.18 -5.74 1.33
C VAL A 69 -2.69 -5.91 1.33
N GLN A 70 -3.39 -5.02 2.03
CA GLN A 70 -4.85 -4.99 2.09
C GLN A 70 -5.34 -3.58 1.78
N VAL A 71 -6.24 -3.44 0.81
CA VAL A 71 -6.98 -2.19 0.60
C VAL A 71 -7.94 -2.01 1.76
N LEU A 72 -7.86 -0.86 2.42
CA LEU A 72 -8.83 -0.42 3.40
C LEU A 72 -9.89 0.36 2.62
N GLY A 73 -11.08 -0.24 2.46
CA GLY A 73 -12.22 0.47 1.89
C GLY A 73 -12.56 1.73 2.70
N GLU A 74 -13.46 2.56 2.18
CA GLU A 74 -14.04 3.64 2.98
C GLU A 74 -14.63 3.05 4.27
N TYR A 75 -14.32 3.68 5.40
CA TYR A 75 -14.87 3.36 6.71
C TYR A 75 -16.40 3.50 6.64
N ARG A 76 -17.10 2.43 6.24
CA ARG A 76 -18.55 2.33 6.41
C ARG A 76 -18.79 2.07 7.88
N HIS A 77 -18.93 3.15 8.65
CA HIS A 77 -19.60 3.10 9.93
C HIS A 77 -20.98 2.47 9.69
N TYR A 78 -21.17 1.24 10.17
CA TYR A 78 -22.50 0.71 10.45
C TYR A 78 -22.96 1.24 11.81
#